data_AF-A0A371F0H6-F1
#
_entry.id   AF-A0A371F0H6-F1
#
_cell.length_a   1.000
_cell.length_b   1.000
_cell.length_c   1.000
_cell.angle_alpha   90.00
_cell.angle_beta   90.00
_cell.angle_gamma   90.00
#
_symmetry.space_group_name_H-M   'P 1'
#
loop_
_entity.id
_entity.type
_entity.pdbx_description
1 polymer ?
#
loop_
_entity_poly.entity_id
_entity_poly.type
_entity_poly.pdbx_seq_one_letter_code
_entity_poly.pdbx_strand_id
1 'polypeptide(L)'
;MFKKKVEKGKRIVIIGVSTLLLVAIAVAVILGVNISVTKKDLDDDIEENKKNHLHTKILVWMGLRIPLVKLSHKPNVTVAKNGNGDFKSLNEALKQVLKKNQNPFVVYIKEGIYQEYVKVKKEMTHVVFIGEGGKEHE
;
A
#
# COMPACT_ATOMS: atom_id res chain seq x y z
N MET A 1 -1.67 -52.08 16.64
CA MET A 1 -0.47 -51.22 16.73
C MET A 1 -0.85 -49.81 16.26
N PHE A 2 -0.42 -48.77 16.98
CA PHE A 2 -0.57 -47.31 16.79
C PHE A 2 -1.95 -46.62 16.91
N LYS A 3 -2.10 -45.86 18.02
CA LYS A 3 -2.33 -44.39 18.17
C LYS A 3 -3.24 -44.14 19.39
N LYS A 4 -3.18 -43.07 20.19
CA LYS A 4 -2.54 -41.74 20.12
C LYS A 4 -2.48 -41.19 21.55
N LYS A 5 -1.35 -40.54 21.88
CA LYS A 5 -1.12 -39.39 22.77
C LYS A 5 -2.25 -38.90 23.72
N VAL A 6 -1.91 -38.79 25.02
CA VAL A 6 -2.32 -37.66 25.88
C VAL A 6 -1.14 -37.25 26.76
N GLU A 7 -0.68 -36.00 26.60
CA GLU A 7 0.47 -35.40 27.27
C GLU A 7 0.01 -34.76 28.59
N LYS A 8 0.41 -35.35 29.72
CA LYS A 8 0.04 -34.91 31.08
C LYS A 8 0.97 -33.76 31.55
N GLY A 9 0.38 -32.75 32.19
CA GLY A 9 1.04 -31.92 33.21
C GLY A 9 1.87 -30.71 32.75
N LYS A 10 1.25 -29.64 32.24
CA LYS A 10 1.91 -28.36 31.88
C LYS A 10 1.55 -27.16 32.78
N ARG A 11 1.21 -27.39 34.05
CA ARG A 11 0.74 -26.31 34.95
C ARG A 11 1.82 -25.68 35.84
N ILE A 12 3.04 -26.20 35.81
CA ILE A 12 4.15 -25.74 36.68
C ILE A 12 5.31 -25.10 35.88
N VAL A 13 5.36 -25.34 34.57
CA VAL A 13 6.46 -24.87 33.69
C VAL A 13 6.41 -23.34 33.47
N ILE A 14 5.24 -22.71 33.59
CA ILE A 14 5.06 -21.27 33.33
C ILE A 14 5.73 -20.41 34.42
N ILE A 15 5.76 -20.87 35.67
CA ILE A 15 6.35 -20.11 36.78
C ILE A 15 7.88 -20.02 36.61
N GLY A 16 8.54 -21.11 36.19
CA GLY A 16 9.99 -21.12 35.96
C GLY A 16 10.45 -20.36 34.72
N VAL A 17 9.68 -20.40 33.62
CA VAL A 17 10.04 -19.68 32.39
C VAL A 17 9.87 -18.16 32.55
N SER A 18 8.88 -17.72 33.33
CA SER A 18 8.63 -16.29 33.58
C SER A 18 9.70 -15.67 34.48
N THR A 19 10.12 -16.36 35.55
CA THR A 19 11.21 -15.87 36.40
C THR A 19 12.53 -15.78 35.64
N LEU A 20 12.83 -16.76 34.78
CA LEU A 20 14.01 -16.74 33.93
C LEU A 20 14.00 -15.56 32.93
N LEU A 21 12.85 -15.26 32.31
CA LEU A 21 12.72 -14.16 31.35
C LEU A 21 12.95 -12.79 31.99
N LEU A 22 12.39 -12.57 33.18
CA LEU A 22 12.56 -11.31 33.90
C LEU A 22 14.01 -11.08 34.36
N VAL A 23 14.68 -12.14 34.83
CA VAL A 23 16.10 -12.06 35.22
C VAL A 23 16.97 -11.72 34.01
N ALA A 24 16.72 -12.32 32.85
CA ALA A 24 17.49 -12.03 31.63
C ALA A 24 17.36 -10.56 31.17
N ILE A 25 16.15 -9.99 31.21
CA ILE A 25 15.92 -8.58 30.87
C ILE A 25 16.61 -7.66 31.89
N ALA A 26 16.48 -7.94 33.19
CA ALA A 26 17.12 -7.14 34.24
C ALA A 26 18.65 -7.14 34.10
N VAL A 27 19.25 -8.31 33.82
CA VAL A 27 20.69 -8.44 33.57
C VAL A 27 21.09 -7.68 32.30
N ALA A 28 20.29 -7.72 31.22
CA ALA A 28 20.58 -6.97 29.99
C ALA A 28 20.57 -5.44 30.21
N VAL A 29 19.67 -4.94 31.05
CA VAL A 29 19.59 -3.50 31.41
C VAL A 29 20.75 -3.10 32.30
N ILE A 30 21.12 -3.93 33.29
CA ILE A 30 22.24 -3.64 34.20
C ILE A 30 23.59 -3.71 33.46
N LEU A 31 23.76 -4.70 32.58
CA LEU A 31 25.02 -4.92 31.87
C LEU A 31 25.12 -4.16 30.54
N GLY A 32 24.06 -3.48 30.10
CA GLY A 32 24.08 -2.66 28.88
C GLY A 32 24.48 -3.43 27.61
N VAL A 33 23.93 -4.63 27.40
CA VAL A 33 24.27 -5.47 26.25
C VAL A 33 23.42 -5.05 25.03
N ASN A 34 24.05 -4.43 24.04
CA ASN A 34 23.41 -4.05 22.77
C ASN A 34 23.31 -5.26 21.82
N ILE A 35 22.14 -5.88 21.73
CA ILE A 35 21.89 -7.05 20.88
C ILE A 35 21.65 -6.59 19.44
N SER A 36 22.68 -6.64 18.60
CA SER A 36 22.55 -6.43 17.15
C SER A 36 22.05 -7.70 16.48
N VAL A 37 20.73 -7.77 16.23
CA VAL A 37 20.09 -8.81 15.42
C VAL A 37 20.39 -8.52 13.93
N THR A 38 21.29 -9.30 13.34
CA THR A 38 21.60 -9.26 11.90
C THR A 38 20.43 -9.80 11.08
N LYS A 39 19.75 -8.92 10.33
CA LYS A 39 18.82 -9.31 9.27
C LYS A 39 19.61 -9.86 8.08
N LYS A 40 19.31 -11.09 7.69
CA LYS A 40 19.65 -11.64 6.38
C LYS A 40 18.37 -11.61 5.53
N ASP A 41 18.56 -11.14 4.30
CA ASP A 41 17.78 -11.36 3.08
C ASP A 41 16.34 -10.82 3.05
N LEU A 42 16.12 -9.83 2.19
CA LEU A 42 15.04 -9.73 1.19
C LEU A 42 15.03 -8.30 0.65
N ASP A 43 15.65 -8.14 -0.52
CA ASP A 43 15.42 -7.05 -1.45
C ASP A 43 13.94 -7.06 -1.86
N ASP A 44 13.28 -5.90 -1.83
CA ASP A 44 12.12 -5.57 -2.64
C ASP A 44 12.05 -4.04 -2.77
N ASP A 45 12.55 -3.57 -3.92
CA ASP A 45 12.31 -2.36 -4.71
C ASP A 45 11.52 -1.16 -4.17
N ILE A 46 11.91 0.02 -4.71
CA ILE A 46 11.20 1.31 -4.84
C ILE A 46 11.61 2.41 -3.83
N GLU A 47 12.71 3.10 -4.16
CA GLU A 47 13.05 4.42 -3.61
C GLU A 47 12.77 5.53 -4.66
N GLU A 48 11.52 6.00 -4.72
CA GLU A 48 11.19 7.27 -5.39
C GLU A 48 10.04 8.01 -4.66
N ASN A 49 10.32 8.55 -3.45
CA ASN A 49 9.44 9.56 -2.85
C ASN A 49 10.08 10.42 -1.73
N LYS A 50 11.35 10.82 -1.84
CA LYS A 50 12.01 11.60 -0.77
C LYS A 50 11.87 13.14 -0.90
N LYS A 51 11.49 13.66 -2.08
CA LYS A 51 11.43 15.13 -2.33
C LYS A 51 10.17 15.82 -1.80
N ASN A 52 9.11 15.08 -1.44
CA ASN A 52 7.86 15.64 -0.93
C ASN A 52 7.90 16.01 0.58
N HIS A 53 9.01 15.74 1.27
CA HIS A 53 9.13 15.91 2.72
C HIS A 53 9.59 17.32 3.17
N LEU A 54 10.09 18.17 2.27
CA LEU A 54 10.55 19.53 2.62
C LEU A 54 9.43 20.57 2.54
N HIS A 55 8.57 20.50 1.52
CA HIS A 55 7.47 21.46 1.35
C HIS A 55 6.35 21.25 2.38
N THR A 56 6.11 19.99 2.77
CA THR A 56 5.16 19.63 3.84
C THR A 56 5.60 20.14 5.21
N LYS A 57 6.91 20.17 5.48
CA LYS A 57 7.46 20.62 6.77
C LYS A 57 7.27 22.12 7.03
N ILE A 58 7.40 22.95 6.00
CA ILE A 58 7.26 24.41 6.11
C ILE A 58 5.81 24.79 6.43
N LEU A 59 4.84 24.18 5.74
CA LEU A 59 3.41 24.43 5.93
C LEU A 59 2.92 24.07 7.34
N VAL A 60 3.44 22.98 7.91
CA VAL A 60 3.11 22.54 9.28
C VAL A 60 3.72 23.46 10.34
N TRP A 61 4.95 23.94 10.13
CA TRP A 61 5.60 24.89 11.03
C TRP A 61 4.91 26.26 11.05
N MET A 62 4.30 26.66 9.94
CA MET A 62 3.47 27.87 9.83
C MET A 62 2.06 27.72 10.44
N GLY A 63 1.72 26.56 11.03
CA GLY A 63 0.44 26.35 11.71
C GLY A 63 -0.77 26.19 10.78
N LEU A 64 -0.56 26.10 9.46
CA LEU A 64 -1.63 25.95 8.49
C LEU A 64 -2.02 24.47 8.38
N ARG A 65 -3.13 24.07 9.01
CA ARG A 65 -3.74 22.74 8.83
C ARG A 65 -4.46 22.67 7.49
N ILE A 66 -3.71 22.63 6.39
CA ILE A 66 -4.27 22.16 5.12
C ILE A 66 -4.40 20.63 5.27
N PRO A 67 -5.60 20.04 5.15
CA PRO A 67 -5.66 18.60 4.97
C PRO A 67 -4.86 18.29 3.71
N LEU A 68 -3.72 17.59 3.87
CA LEU A 68 -3.07 16.95 2.73
C LEU A 68 -4.09 15.94 2.20
N VAL A 69 -4.91 16.36 1.25
CA VAL A 69 -5.50 15.43 0.30
C VAL A 69 -4.31 14.97 -0.52
N LYS A 70 -3.52 14.05 0.05
CA LYS A 70 -2.61 13.23 -0.71
C LYS A 70 -3.55 12.48 -1.63
N LEU A 71 -3.70 12.99 -2.85
CA LEU A 71 -4.34 12.29 -3.95
C LEU A 71 -3.36 11.18 -4.34
N SER A 72 -3.08 10.26 -3.41
CA SER A 72 -2.60 8.93 -3.71
C SER A 72 -3.79 8.18 -4.31
N HIS A 73 -4.31 8.71 -5.42
CA HIS A 73 -5.21 8.00 -6.28
C HIS A 73 -4.34 6.95 -6.95
N LYS A 74 -4.09 5.86 -6.22
CA LYS A 74 -3.74 4.62 -6.87
C LYS A 74 -4.85 4.39 -7.88
N PRO A 75 -4.56 4.36 -9.18
CA PRO A 75 -5.60 4.11 -10.14
C PRO A 75 -6.17 2.73 -9.88
N ASN A 76 -7.49 2.60 -10.00
CA ASN A 76 -8.14 1.31 -9.87
C ASN A 76 -7.80 0.43 -11.08
N VAL A 77 -7.67 1.05 -12.25
CA VAL A 77 -7.30 0.40 -13.51
C VAL A 77 -6.45 1.34 -14.36
N THR A 78 -5.51 0.76 -15.10
CA THR A 78 -4.64 1.44 -16.04
C THR A 78 -4.92 0.96 -17.47
N VAL A 79 -5.07 1.90 -18.39
CA VAL A 79 -5.32 1.65 -19.80
C VAL A 79 -4.11 2.11 -20.59
N ALA A 80 -3.51 1.20 -21.36
CA ALA A 80 -2.31 1.45 -22.13
C ALA A 80 -2.38 0.75 -23.49
N LYS A 81 -2.35 1.54 -24.57
CA LYS A 81 -2.41 0.99 -25.94
C LYS A 81 -1.21 0.11 -26.28
N ASN A 82 -0.04 0.43 -25.73
CA ASN A 82 1.21 -0.33 -25.88
C ASN A 82 1.23 -1.64 -25.05
N GLY A 83 0.18 -1.93 -24.27
CA GLY A 83 0.10 -3.12 -23.42
C GLY A 83 0.84 -3.00 -22.08
N ASN A 84 1.39 -1.83 -21.75
CA ASN A 84 2.00 -1.55 -20.46
C ASN A 84 0.96 -1.08 -19.43
N GLY A 85 -0.16 -1.81 -19.30
CA GLY A 85 -1.29 -1.48 -18.44
C GLY A 85 -2.25 -2.66 -18.33
N ASP A 86 -3.30 -2.53 -17.52
CA ASP A 86 -4.27 -3.61 -17.29
C ASP A 86 -5.13 -3.89 -18.54
N PHE A 87 -5.47 -2.85 -19.30
CA PHE A 87 -6.31 -2.96 -20.50
C PHE A 87 -5.72 -2.18 -21.68
N LYS A 88 -6.04 -2.62 -22.90
CA LYS A 88 -5.64 -1.92 -24.14
C LYS A 88 -6.69 -0.91 -24.61
N SER A 89 -7.94 -1.07 -24.17
CA SER A 89 -9.11 -0.32 -24.64
C SER A 89 -9.93 0.23 -23.46
N LEU A 90 -10.45 1.45 -23.59
CA LEU A 90 -11.32 2.06 -22.57
C LEU A 90 -12.62 1.28 -22.39
N ASN A 91 -13.16 0.72 -23.48
CA ASN A 91 -14.37 -0.10 -23.41
C ASN A 91 -14.22 -1.37 -22.57
N GLU A 92 -13.01 -1.91 -22.43
CA GLU A 92 -12.74 -3.06 -21.56
C GLU A 92 -12.59 -2.62 -20.11
N ALA A 93 -11.88 -1.53 -19.86
CA ALA A 93 -11.72 -0.95 -18.53
C ALA A 93 -13.08 -0.54 -17.92
N LEU A 94 -13.99 0.01 -18.73
CA LEU A 94 -15.33 0.38 -18.27
C LEU A 94 -16.20 -0.81 -17.84
N LYS A 95 -15.91 -2.04 -18.29
CA LYS A 95 -16.63 -3.23 -17.83
C LYS A 95 -16.30 -3.59 -16.38
N GLN A 96 -15.14 -3.14 -15.87
CA GLN A 96 -14.74 -3.32 -14.48
C GLN A 96 -15.43 -2.35 -13.52
N VAL A 97 -16.06 -1.29 -14.05
CA VAL A 97 -16.77 -0.32 -13.23
C VAL A 97 -18.01 -0.97 -12.62
N LEU A 98 -17.99 -1.11 -11.29
CA LEU A 98 -19.15 -1.57 -10.54
C LEU A 98 -20.31 -0.56 -10.65
N LYS A 99 -21.52 -1.08 -10.81
CA LYS A 99 -22.75 -0.26 -10.82
C LYS A 99 -23.01 0.26 -9.40
N LYS A 100 -23.35 1.55 -9.27
CA LYS A 100 -23.66 2.20 -7.98
C LYS A 100 -22.51 2.21 -6.95
N ASN A 101 -21.28 2.49 -7.39
CA ASN A 101 -20.17 2.66 -6.47
C ASN A 101 -20.34 3.97 -5.65
N GLN A 102 -20.09 3.90 -4.33
CA GLN A 102 -20.02 5.08 -3.46
C GLN A 102 -18.65 5.77 -3.53
N ASN A 103 -17.61 5.03 -3.92
CA ASN A 103 -16.26 5.54 -4.05
C ASN A 103 -15.93 5.89 -5.51
N PRO A 104 -15.04 6.87 -5.76
CA PRO A 104 -14.57 7.16 -7.11
C PRO A 104 -13.81 5.97 -7.68
N PHE A 105 -14.14 5.58 -8.90
CA PHE A 105 -13.41 4.59 -9.68
C PHE A 105 -12.51 5.33 -10.68
N VAL A 106 -11.21 5.22 -10.48
CA VAL A 106 -10.21 5.98 -11.22
C VAL A 106 -9.57 5.14 -12.30
N VAL A 107 -9.80 5.57 -13.54
CA VAL A 107 -9.24 5.00 -14.77
C VAL A 107 -8.06 5.86 -15.19
N TYR A 108 -6.85 5.31 -15.09
CA TYR A 108 -5.64 5.96 -15.58
C TYR A 108 -5.42 5.60 -17.05
N ILE A 109 -5.25 6.60 -17.91
CA ILE A 109 -5.09 6.44 -19.35
C ILE A 109 -3.68 6.90 -19.68
N LYS A 110 -2.83 5.96 -20.10
CA LYS A 110 -1.47 6.28 -20.55
C LYS A 110 -1.49 7.04 -21.87
N GLU A 111 -0.36 7.64 -22.20
CA GLU A 111 -0.17 8.30 -23.49
C GLU A 111 -0.47 7.35 -24.67
N GLY A 112 -1.22 7.85 -25.64
CA GLY A 112 -1.59 7.09 -26.82
C GLY A 112 -2.82 7.65 -27.52
N ILE A 113 -2.98 7.26 -28.79
CA ILE A 113 -4.14 7.63 -29.61
C ILE A 113 -5.20 6.54 -29.51
N TYR A 114 -6.34 6.83 -28.90
CA TYR A 114 -7.46 5.90 -28.72
C TYR A 114 -8.59 6.24 -29.69
N GLN A 115 -8.69 5.50 -30.81
CA GLN A 115 -9.74 5.67 -31.82
C GLN A 115 -10.95 4.78 -31.49
N GLU A 116 -11.62 5.04 -30.37
CA GLU A 116 -12.78 4.27 -29.93
C GLU A 116 -13.92 5.17 -29.44
N TYR A 117 -15.16 4.74 -29.70
CA TYR A 117 -16.33 5.39 -29.14
C TYR A 117 -16.59 4.84 -27.73
N VAL A 118 -16.54 5.70 -26.72
CA VAL A 118 -16.69 5.33 -25.31
C VAL A 118 -18.08 5.73 -24.81
N LYS A 119 -18.87 4.76 -24.35
CA LYS A 119 -20.21 5.01 -23.82
C LYS A 119 -20.24 4.82 -22.30
N VAL A 120 -20.27 5.92 -21.56
CA VAL A 120 -20.46 5.91 -20.11
C VAL A 120 -21.96 5.90 -19.81
N LYS A 121 -22.45 4.82 -19.19
CA LYS A 121 -23.88 4.69 -18.83
C LYS A 121 -24.14 5.36 -17.47
N LYS A 122 -25.36 5.87 -17.27
CA LYS A 122 -25.80 6.49 -16.00
C LYS A 122 -25.66 5.57 -14.77
N GLU A 123 -25.67 4.25 -14.98
CA GLU A 123 -25.47 3.24 -13.92
C GLU A 123 -24.04 3.19 -13.35
N MET A 124 -23.06 3.71 -14.11
CA MET A 124 -21.66 3.82 -13.72
C MET A 124 -21.46 5.13 -12.95
N THR A 125 -21.57 5.08 -11.62
CA THR A 125 -21.47 6.26 -10.76
C THR A 125 -20.02 6.50 -10.33
N HIS A 126 -19.64 7.77 -10.21
CA HIS A 126 -18.33 8.21 -9.69
C HIS A 126 -17.12 7.69 -10.50
N VAL A 127 -17.19 7.70 -11.84
CA VAL A 127 -16.02 7.36 -12.67
C VAL A 127 -15.17 8.60 -12.92
N VAL A 128 -13.86 8.48 -12.74
CA VAL A 128 -12.88 9.54 -13.00
C VAL A 128 -11.87 9.02 -14.02
N PHE A 129 -11.62 9.80 -15.07
CA PHE A 129 -10.58 9.52 -16.04
C PHE A 129 -9.39 10.45 -15.81
N ILE A 130 -8.20 9.88 -15.70
CA ILE A 130 -6.94 10.62 -15.53
C ILE A 130 -6.04 10.25 -16.70
N GLY A 131 -5.76 11.20 -17.58
CA GLY A 131 -4.83 11.01 -18.69
C GLY A 131 -3.41 11.40 -18.28
N GLU A 132 -2.41 10.64 -18.76
CA GLU A 132 -0.99 10.98 -18.65
C GLU A 132 -0.62 12.19 -19.50
N GLY A 133 -1.47 12.55 -20.48
CA GLY A 133 -1.54 13.84 -21.19
C GLY A 133 -0.22 14.60 -21.29
N GLY A 134 0.47 14.45 -22.43
CA GLY A 134 1.78 15.07 -22.68
C GLY A 134 1.84 16.51 -22.19
N LYS A 135 2.88 16.78 -21.40
CA LYS A 135 3.17 18.08 -20.79
C LYS A 135 3.03 19.16 -21.86
N GLU A 136 2.13 20.11 -21.64
CA GLU A 136 2.08 21.33 -22.42
C GLU A 136 3.46 21.98 -22.35
N HIS A 137 4.20 21.92 -23.45
CA HIS A 137 5.43 22.69 -23.61
C HIS A 137 4.99 24.13 -23.87
N GLU A 138 5.22 24.99 -22.89
CA GLU A 138 5.18 26.46 -23.01
C GLU A 138 6.29 26.97 -23.94
#